data_AF-A0A2K2HBE9-F1
#
_entry.id   AF-A0A2K2HBE9-F1
#
_cell.length_a   1.000
_cell.length_b   1.000
_cell.length_c   1.000
_cell.angle_alpha   90.00
_cell.angle_beta   90.00
_cell.angle_gamma   90.00
#
_symmetry.space_group_name_H-M   'P 1'
#
loop_
_entity.id
_entity.type
_entity.pdbx_description
1 polymer ?
#
loop_
_entity_poly.entity_id
_entity_poly.type
_entity_poly.pdbx_seq_one_letter_code
_entity_poly.pdbx_strand_id
1 'polypeptide(L)'
;MTAKNKSKTLTGPLAEGQRWSAARKREVVLRMLRGEPVDALSRELNVEIYRLEQWREKALTGIDESLKKRQNDPVQAELDQAMRRIGELTMENELLWKRVRKPGPLAKRRSSK
;
A
#
# COMPACT_ATOMS: atom_id res chain seq x y z
N MET A 1 -29.59 -1.18 -17.07
CA MET A 1 -29.35 -2.62 -16.78
C MET A 1 -27.94 -2.89 -17.30
N THR A 2 -26.86 -3.05 -16.51
CA THR A 2 -26.48 -4.26 -15.76
C THR A 2 -25.25 -3.92 -14.89
N ALA A 3 -25.42 -3.80 -13.57
CA ALA A 3 -24.31 -3.67 -12.61
C ALA A 3 -24.39 -4.72 -11.48
N LYS A 4 -24.99 -5.89 -11.76
CA LYS A 4 -25.33 -6.88 -10.72
C LYS A 4 -24.32 -8.02 -10.48
N ASN A 5 -23.19 -8.13 -11.21
CA ASN A 5 -22.45 -9.40 -11.23
C ASN A 5 -20.94 -9.38 -10.93
N LYS A 6 -20.32 -8.27 -10.47
CA LYS A 6 -18.89 -8.34 -10.07
C LYS A 6 -18.67 -9.00 -8.71
N SER A 7 -19.60 -8.85 -7.77
CA SER A 7 -19.52 -9.53 -6.46
C SER A 7 -19.70 -11.04 -6.59
N LYS A 8 -20.64 -11.49 -7.44
CA LYS A 8 -20.92 -12.92 -7.66
C LYS A 8 -19.74 -13.70 -8.25
N THR A 9 -18.90 -13.06 -9.06
CA THR A 9 -17.67 -13.68 -9.60
C THR A 9 -16.54 -13.81 -8.58
N LEU A 10 -16.55 -13.01 -7.51
CA LEU A 10 -15.53 -13.07 -6.44
C LEU A 10 -15.88 -14.11 -5.37
N THR A 11 -17.14 -14.54 -5.29
CA THR A 11 -17.62 -15.38 -4.18
C THR A 11 -17.54 -16.88 -4.42
N GLY A 12 -17.29 -17.37 -5.64
CA GLY A 12 -17.22 -18.81 -5.93
C GLY A 12 -15.87 -19.47 -5.59
N PRO A 13 -15.70 -20.77 -5.87
CA PRO A 13 -14.39 -21.45 -5.79
C PRO A 13 -13.39 -20.90 -6.82
N LEU A 14 -12.11 -21.12 -6.54
CA LEU A 14 -11.02 -20.77 -7.45
C LEU A 14 -10.96 -21.80 -8.60
N ALA A 15 -10.65 -21.34 -9.81
CA ALA A 15 -10.26 -22.25 -10.89
C ALA A 15 -8.87 -22.84 -10.62
N GLU A 16 -8.57 -24.00 -11.21
CA GLU A 16 -7.26 -24.66 -11.07
C GLU A 16 -6.11 -23.71 -11.46
N GLY A 17 -5.09 -23.64 -10.61
CA GLY A 17 -3.92 -22.78 -10.80
C GLY A 17 -4.12 -21.29 -10.46
N GLN A 18 -5.34 -20.85 -10.12
CA GLN A 18 -5.57 -19.47 -9.71
C GLN A 18 -5.00 -19.21 -8.29
N ARG A 19 -4.58 -17.96 -8.02
CA ARG A 19 -4.13 -17.54 -6.68
C ARG A 19 -5.21 -16.71 -5.98
N TRP A 20 -5.30 -16.85 -4.65
CA TRP A 20 -6.21 -16.05 -3.84
C TRP A 20 -5.78 -14.59 -3.79
N SER A 21 -6.53 -13.71 -4.46
CA SER A 21 -6.30 -12.26 -4.42
C SER A 21 -6.79 -11.66 -3.10
N ALA A 22 -6.23 -10.51 -2.71
CA ALA A 22 -6.65 -9.78 -1.51
C ALA A 22 -8.14 -9.40 -1.55
N ALA A 23 -8.64 -8.96 -2.71
CA ALA A 23 -10.05 -8.63 -2.89
C ALA A 23 -10.98 -9.83 -2.67
N ARG A 24 -10.58 -11.02 -3.12
CA ARG A 24 -11.37 -12.24 -2.93
C ARG A 24 -11.38 -12.68 -1.48
N LYS A 25 -10.22 -12.69 -0.81
CA LYS A 25 -10.13 -12.98 0.63
C LYS A 25 -10.98 -12.02 1.46
N ARG A 26 -10.98 -10.73 1.11
CA ARG A 26 -11.83 -9.71 1.75
C ARG A 26 -13.31 -10.08 1.63
N GLU A 27 -13.80 -10.44 0.45
CA GLU A 27 -15.21 -10.82 0.28
C GLU A 27 -15.56 -12.06 1.10
N VAL A 28 -14.69 -13.07 1.16
CA VAL A 28 -14.91 -14.26 1.99
C VAL A 28 -15.03 -13.88 3.47
N VAL A 29 -14.15 -13.02 3.98
CA VAL A 29 -14.26 -12.52 5.36
C VAL A 29 -15.55 -11.73 5.57
N LEU A 30 -15.97 -10.91 4.60
CA LEU A 30 -17.25 -10.19 4.70
C LEU A 30 -18.44 -11.15 4.76
N ARG A 31 -18.42 -12.28 4.04
CA ARG A 31 -19.44 -13.33 4.13
C ARG A 31 -19.48 -13.95 5.54
N MET A 32 -18.32 -14.26 6.13
CA MET A 32 -18.23 -14.74 7.51
C MET A 32 -18.81 -13.72 8.50
N LEU A 33 -18.50 -12.42 8.34
CA LEU A 33 -19.02 -11.35 9.20
C LEU A 33 -20.53 -11.09 9.01
N ARG A 34 -21.10 -11.44 7.85
CA ARG A 34 -22.56 -11.44 7.61
C ARG A 34 -23.28 -12.62 8.27
N GLY A 35 -22.54 -13.54 8.90
CA GLY A 35 -23.10 -14.70 9.61
C GLY A 35 -23.19 -15.98 8.80
N GLU A 36 -22.56 -16.06 7.62
CA GLU A 36 -22.48 -17.33 6.89
C GLU A 36 -21.59 -18.33 7.64
N PRO A 37 -22.02 -19.60 7.81
CA PRO A 37 -21.28 -20.58 8.58
C PRO A 37 -19.97 -20.96 7.88
N VAL A 38 -18.88 -21.02 8.64
CA VAL A 38 -17.53 -21.28 8.12
C VAL A 38 -17.42 -22.66 7.47
N ASP A 39 -18.15 -23.64 7.97
CA ASP A 39 -18.22 -24.98 7.37
C ASP A 39 -18.81 -24.98 5.95
N ALA A 40 -19.84 -24.16 5.70
CA ALA A 40 -20.43 -24.06 4.36
C ALA A 40 -19.48 -23.35 3.39
N LEU A 41 -18.82 -22.28 3.85
CA LEU A 41 -17.82 -21.55 3.06
C LEU A 41 -16.61 -22.41 2.73
N SER A 42 -16.13 -23.21 3.69
CA SER A 42 -15.04 -24.17 3.50
C SER A 42 -15.36 -25.15 2.37
N ARG A 43 -16.56 -25.73 2.39
CA ARG A 43 -17.02 -26.67 1.37
C ARG A 43 -17.23 -26.02 0.01
N GLU A 44 -17.81 -24.82 -0.03
CA GLU A 44 -18.05 -24.08 -1.28
C GLU A 44 -16.75 -23.65 -1.97
N LEU A 45 -15.79 -23.15 -1.20
CA LEU A 45 -14.55 -22.57 -1.70
C LEU A 45 -13.40 -23.58 -1.81
N ASN A 46 -13.59 -24.77 -1.25
CA ASN A 46 -12.57 -25.80 -1.07
C ASN A 46 -11.32 -25.25 -0.34
N VAL A 47 -11.55 -24.54 0.76
CA VAL A 47 -10.52 -23.92 1.60
C VAL A 47 -10.67 -24.42 3.03
N GLU A 48 -9.57 -24.79 3.66
CA GLU A 48 -9.58 -25.30 5.03
C GLU A 48 -10.10 -24.24 6.01
N ILE A 49 -10.91 -24.68 6.98
CA ILE A 49 -11.53 -23.80 8.00
C ILE A 49 -10.48 -22.94 8.71
N TYR A 50 -9.35 -23.55 9.12
CA TYR A 50 -8.25 -22.82 9.76
C TYR A 50 -7.71 -21.67 8.91
N ARG A 51 -7.67 -21.84 7.58
CA ARG A 51 -7.19 -20.79 6.68
C ARG A 51 -8.19 -19.66 6.51
N LEU A 52 -9.48 -19.96 6.54
CA LEU A 52 -10.55 -18.96 6.57
C LEU A 52 -10.48 -18.14 7.86
N GLU A 53 -10.28 -18.81 8.98
CA GLU A 53 -10.09 -18.18 10.29
C GLU A 53 -8.87 -17.25 10.32
N GLN A 54 -7.73 -17.68 9.77
CA GLN A 54 -6.56 -16.83 9.62
C GLN A 54 -6.83 -15.56 8.78
N TRP A 55 -7.68 -15.65 7.75
CA TRP A 55 -8.04 -14.46 6.97
C TRP A 55 -8.95 -13.53 7.77
N ARG A 56 -9.88 -14.08 8.56
CA ARG A 56 -10.72 -13.30 9.47
C ARG A 56 -9.88 -12.56 10.50
N GLU A 57 -8.96 -13.23 11.18
CA GLU A 57 -8.06 -12.62 12.16
C GLU A 57 -7.23 -11.51 11.53
N LYS A 58 -6.56 -11.77 10.40
CA LYS A 58 -5.77 -10.75 9.69
C LYS A 58 -6.59 -9.53 9.26
N ALA A 59 -7.84 -9.75 8.84
CA ALA A 59 -8.72 -8.66 8.47
C ALA A 59 -9.12 -7.82 9.69
N LEU A 60 -9.44 -8.44 10.82
CA LEU A 60 -9.77 -7.73 12.06
C LEU A 60 -8.57 -6.93 12.60
N THR A 61 -7.38 -7.54 12.64
CA THR A 61 -6.15 -6.83 13.02
C THR A 61 -5.87 -5.65 12.09
N GLY A 62 -6.07 -5.82 10.78
CA GLY A 62 -5.92 -4.73 9.82
C GLY A 62 -6.93 -3.60 10.00
N ILE A 63 -8.17 -3.93 10.38
CA ILE A 63 -9.18 -2.93 10.75
C ILE A 63 -8.72 -2.16 11.99
N ASP A 64 -8.31 -2.85 13.05
CA ASP A 64 -7.84 -2.22 14.30
C ASP A 64 -6.63 -1.30 14.06
N GLU A 65 -5.65 -1.76 13.28
CA GLU A 65 -4.50 -0.94 12.88
C GLU A 65 -4.93 0.29 12.08
N SER A 66 -5.87 0.13 11.15
CA SER A 66 -6.35 1.24 10.33
C SER A 66 -7.13 2.28 11.14
N LEU A 67 -7.88 1.85 12.15
CA LEU A 67 -8.64 2.72 13.04
C LEU A 67 -7.73 3.44 14.06
N LYS A 68 -6.60 2.82 14.44
CA LYS A 68 -5.58 3.44 15.30
C LYS A 68 -4.77 4.51 14.57
N LYS A 69 -4.58 4.39 13.26
CA LYS A 69 -3.87 5.40 12.45
C LYS A 69 -4.65 6.71 12.45
N ARG A 70 -4.11 7.73 13.14
CA ARG A 70 -4.66 9.09 13.09
C ARG A 70 -4.31 9.71 11.75
N GLN A 71 -5.28 10.36 11.11
CA GLN A 71 -5.13 10.96 9.78
C GLN A 71 -4.08 12.09 9.74
N ASN A 72 -3.73 12.68 10.89
CA ASN A 72 -2.67 13.67 11.06
C ASN A 72 -1.63 13.14 12.05
N ASP A 73 -0.94 12.05 11.70
CA ASP A 73 0.19 11.58 12.49
C ASP A 73 1.32 12.63 12.42
N PRO A 74 1.69 13.28 13.55
CA PRO A 74 2.75 14.28 13.54
C PRO A 74 4.07 13.72 13.00
N VAL A 75 4.34 12.42 13.20
CA VAL A 75 5.55 11.77 12.67
C VAL A 75 5.53 11.71 11.14
N GLN A 76 4.38 11.44 10.54
CA GLN A 76 4.25 11.42 9.08
C GLN A 76 4.38 12.82 8.48
N ALA A 77 3.82 13.84 9.15
CA ALA A 77 3.97 15.23 8.71
C ALA A 77 5.44 15.70 8.77
N GLU A 78 6.14 15.37 9.86
CA GLU A 78 7.58 15.63 10.01
C GLU A 78 8.40 14.89 8.95
N LEU A 79 8.06 13.62 8.67
CA LEU A 79 8.70 12.83 7.62
C LEU A 79 8.51 13.47 6.24
N ASP A 80 7.29 13.88 5.90
CA ASP A 80 6.99 14.54 4.63
C ASP A 80 7.75 15.87 4.50
N GLN A 81 7.85 16.65 5.58
CA GLN A 81 8.64 17.87 5.62
C GLN A 81 10.14 17.59 5.42
N ALA A 82 10.69 16.57 6.08
CA ALA A 82 12.07 16.16 5.92
C ALA A 82 12.37 15.69 4.49
N MET A 83 11.47 14.89 3.89
CA MET A 83 11.61 14.42 2.50
C MET A 83 11.60 15.58 1.50
N ARG A 84 10.74 16.59 1.70
CA ARG A 84 10.74 17.82 0.88
C ARG A 84 12.07 18.54 0.98
N ARG A 85 12.59 18.72 2.21
CA ARG A 85 13.87 19.40 2.43
C ARG A 85 15.05 18.64 1.80
N ILE A 86 15.04 17.31 1.86
CA ILE A 86 16.04 16.47 1.19
C ILE A 86 15.99 16.68 -0.33
N GLY A 87 14.79 16.73 -0.93
CA GLY A 87 14.61 17.00 -2.35
C GLY A 87 15.19 18.35 -2.77
N GLU A 88 14.89 19.41 -2.01
CA GLU A 88 15.46 20.76 -2.22
C GLU A 88 16.99 20.74 -2.17
N LEU A 89 17.57 20.19 -1.10
CA LEU A 89 19.02 20.11 -0.92
C LEU A 89 19.70 19.25 -1.97
N THR A 90 19.02 18.22 -2.47
CA THR A 90 19.54 17.36 -3.55
C THR A 90 19.61 18.14 -4.86
N MET A 91 18.55 18.87 -5.20
CA MET A 91 18.52 19.73 -6.38
C MET A 91 19.57 20.84 -6.31
N GLU A 92 19.70 21.50 -5.16
CA GLU A 92 20.73 22.52 -4.93
C GLU A 92 22.14 21.95 -5.13
N ASN A 93 22.44 20.80 -4.53
CA ASN A 93 23.72 20.13 -4.69
C ASN A 93 24.00 19.76 -6.15
N GLU A 94 23.03 19.24 -6.88
CA GLU A 94 23.20 18.93 -8.31
C GLU A 94 23.55 20.17 -9.13
N LEU A 95 22.88 21.31 -8.86
CA LEU A 95 23.18 22.58 -9.51
C LEU A 95 24.59 23.09 -9.17
N LEU A 96 25.01 22.96 -7.90
CA LEU A 96 26.37 23.30 -7.47
C LEU A 96 27.42 22.43 -8.17
N TRP A 97 27.20 21.12 -8.25
CA TRP A 97 28.09 20.21 -8.97
C TRP A 97 28.17 20.53 -10.45
N LYS A 98 27.05 20.86 -11.10
CA LYS A 98 27.03 21.32 -12.51
C LYS A 98 27.87 22.59 -12.68
N ARG A 99 27.77 23.56 -11.77
CA ARG A 99 28.56 24.80 -11.79
C ARG A 99 30.05 24.53 -11.63
N VAL A 100 30.44 23.64 -10.71
CA VAL A 100 31.85 23.29 -10.49
C VAL A 100 32.44 22.57 -11.71
N ARG A 101 31.67 21.66 -12.34
CA ARG A 101 32.12 20.89 -13.51
C ARG A 101 32.23 21.72 -14.79
N LYS A 102 31.46 22.80 -14.90
CA LYS A 102 31.51 23.73 -16.03
C LYS A 102 31.91 25.12 -15.50
N PRO A 103 33.19 25.33 -15.12
CA PRO A 103 33.64 26.67 -14.81
C PRO A 103 33.37 27.55 -16.04
N GLY A 104 32.78 28.72 -15.82
CA GLY A 104 32.42 29.64 -16.89
C GLY A 104 33.61 30.00 -17.78
N PRO A 105 33.38 30.60 -18.95
CA PRO A 105 34.42 30.87 -19.96
C PRO A 105 35.51 31.84 -19.48
N LEU A 106 35.30 32.51 -18.36
CA LEU A 106 36.26 33.44 -17.75
C LEU A 106 37.13 32.71 -16.72
N ALA A 107 38.45 32.81 -16.87
CA ALA A 107 39.39 32.30 -15.89
C ALA A 107 39.12 32.90 -14.49
N LYS A 108 39.21 32.08 -13.43
CA LYS A 108 39.16 32.58 -12.05
C LYS A 108 40.27 33.62 -11.86
N ARG A 109 39.91 34.90 -11.82
CA ARG A 109 40.84 35.99 -11.52
C ARG A 109 41.40 35.76 -10.11
N ARG A 110 42.72 35.70 -9.96
CA ARG A 110 43.33 35.79 -8.62
C ARG A 110 42.96 37.14 -8.02
N SER A 111 42.48 37.15 -6.78
CA SER A 111 42.29 38.39 -6.03
C SER A 111 43.64 39.08 -5.95
N SER A 112 43.74 40.30 -6.50
CA SER A 112 44.89 41.16 -6.19
C SER A 112 44.78 41.50 -4.71
N LYS A 113 45.87 41.30 -3.99
CA LYS A 113 46.08 41.88 -2.68
C LYS A 113 46.35 43.38 -2.84
#